data_AF-A0A3B9AQ33-F1
#
_entry.id   AF-A0A3B9AQ33-F1
#
_cell.length_a   1.000
_cell.length_b   1.000
_cell.length_c   1.000
_cell.angle_alpha   90.00
_cell.angle_beta   90.00
_cell.angle_gamma   90.00
#
_symmetry.space_group_name_H-M   'P 1'
#
loop_
_entity.id
_entity.type
_entity.pdbx_description
1 polymer ?
#
loop_
_entity_poly.entity_id
_entity_poly.type
_entity_poly.pdbx_seq_one_letter_code
_entity_poly.pdbx_strand_id
1 'polypeptide(L)'
;MKKILLSSVAFAAFSLITLSFIKPAPEPMRWYTWEEAVALQKKNPKKILVDVYTNWCGWCKKMDKGAFADPAVTAYVSKYFYPVKLNAEQREAIKFNGENFEYVSNDNGRGGVHS
;
A
#
# COMPACT_ATOMS: atom_id res chain seq x y z
N MET A 1 0.83 10.62 56.78
CA MET A 1 1.61 9.70 55.92
C MET A 1 0.73 8.83 55.01
N LYS A 2 -0.24 8.05 55.52
CA LYS A 2 -1.14 7.21 54.68
C LYS A 2 -1.94 7.99 53.60
N LYS A 3 -2.44 9.20 53.91
CA LYS A 3 -3.20 10.04 52.94
C LYS A 3 -2.35 10.54 51.76
N ILE A 4 -1.05 10.78 51.98
CA ILE A 4 -0.10 11.24 50.96
C ILE A 4 0.31 10.08 50.05
N LEU A 5 0.44 8.87 50.61
CA LEU A 5 0.67 7.62 49.89
C LEU A 5 -0.53 7.20 49.00
N LEU A 6 -1.76 7.41 49.47
CA LEU A 6 -2.98 7.14 48.68
C LEU A 6 -3.15 8.12 47.50
N SER A 7 -2.82 9.40 47.69
CA SER A 7 -2.86 10.40 46.62
C SER A 7 -1.77 10.18 45.56
N SER A 8 -0.57 9.72 45.93
CA SER A 8 0.50 9.41 44.96
C SER A 8 0.19 8.16 44.14
N VAL A 9 -0.47 7.15 44.72
CA VAL A 9 -0.93 5.96 44.00
C VAL A 9 -2.07 6.31 43.04
N ALA A 10 -2.99 7.20 43.42
CA ALA A 10 -4.04 7.69 42.54
C ALA A 10 -3.49 8.52 41.36
N PHE A 11 -2.46 9.35 41.59
CA PHE A 11 -1.82 10.13 40.53
C PHE A 11 -1.01 9.25 39.56
N ALA A 12 -0.34 8.21 40.07
CA ALA A 12 0.32 7.20 39.25
C ALA A 12 -0.68 6.37 38.41
N ALA A 13 -1.82 5.98 39.00
CA ALA A 13 -2.89 5.28 38.28
C ALA A 13 -3.56 6.17 37.23
N PHE A 14 -3.76 7.46 37.50
CA PHE A 14 -4.29 8.43 36.52
C PHE A 14 -3.32 8.65 35.36
N SER A 15 -2.01 8.71 35.64
CA SER A 15 -0.96 8.81 34.61
C SER A 15 -0.91 7.56 33.72
N LEU A 16 -1.03 6.36 34.29
CA LEU A 16 -1.10 5.09 33.54
C LEU A 16 -2.33 4.98 32.64
N ILE A 17 -3.48 5.55 33.02
CA ILE A 17 -4.70 5.54 32.19
C ILE A 17 -4.58 6.46 30.96
N THR A 18 -3.78 7.53 31.02
CA THR A 18 -3.60 8.43 29.87
C THR A 18 -2.76 7.84 28.74
N LEU A 19 -1.92 6.82 29.02
CA LEU A 19 -1.06 6.19 28.01
C LEU A 19 -1.84 5.30 27.02
N SER A 20 -3.06 4.86 27.38
CA SER A 20 -3.88 3.96 26.56
C SER A 20 -4.62 4.66 25.40
N PHE A 21 -4.55 5.99 25.28
CA PHE A 21 -5.28 6.75 24.25
C PHE A 21 -4.40 7.19 23.06
N ILE A 22 -3.14 6.77 22.98
CA ILE A 22 -2.31 7.04 21.80
C ILE A 22 -2.74 6.07 20.68
N LYS A 23 -3.55 6.58 19.75
CA LYS A 23 -3.87 5.85 18.51
C LYS A 23 -2.59 5.75 17.67
N PRO A 24 -2.15 4.55 17.25
CA PRO A 24 -0.99 4.41 16.39
C PRO A 24 -1.20 5.20 15.09
N ALA A 25 -0.11 5.74 14.55
CA ALA A 25 -0.15 6.40 13.25
C ALA A 25 -0.74 5.44 12.20
N PRO A 26 -1.48 5.94 11.20
CA PRO A 26 -1.96 5.11 10.11
C PRO A 26 -0.79 4.41 9.44
N GLU A 27 -0.80 3.08 9.43
CA GLU A 27 0.22 2.30 8.73
C GLU A 27 0.18 2.63 7.23
N PRO A 28 1.33 2.79 6.58
CA PRO A 28 1.39 3.02 5.14
C PRO A 28 0.77 1.84 4.38
N MET A 29 0.22 2.14 3.21
CA MET A 29 -0.37 1.12 2.35
C MET A 29 0.67 0.08 1.94
N ARG A 30 0.36 -1.19 2.15
CA ARG A 30 1.18 -2.29 1.63
C ARG A 30 0.94 -2.45 0.13
N TRP A 31 1.98 -2.25 -0.65
CA TRP A 31 2.03 -2.60 -2.06
C TRP A 31 2.46 -4.06 -2.24
N TYR A 32 1.86 -4.73 -3.21
CA TYR A 32 2.19 -6.11 -3.58
C TYR A 32 2.94 -6.13 -4.91
N THR A 33 3.79 -7.14 -5.12
CA THR A 33 4.24 -7.44 -6.49
C THR A 33 3.07 -7.98 -7.31
N TRP A 34 3.21 -7.97 -8.64
CA TRP A 34 2.21 -8.54 -9.53
C TRP A 34 1.95 -10.02 -9.21
N GLU A 35 3.02 -10.80 -9.03
CA GLU A 35 2.97 -12.23 -8.73
C GLU A 35 2.31 -12.50 -7.37
N GLU A 36 2.65 -11.69 -6.36
CA GLU A 36 2.02 -11.79 -5.03
C GLU A 36 0.52 -11.51 -5.10
N ALA A 37 0.12 -10.43 -5.79
CA ALA A 37 -1.29 -10.05 -5.91
C ALA A 37 -2.10 -11.11 -6.65
N VAL A 38 -1.57 -11.66 -7.74
CA VAL A 38 -2.23 -12.76 -8.49
C VAL A 38 -2.31 -14.03 -7.64
N ALA A 39 -1.25 -14.39 -6.92
CA ALA A 39 -1.26 -15.56 -6.04
C ALA A 39 -2.24 -15.41 -4.88
N LEU A 40 -2.33 -14.22 -4.29
CA LEU A 40 -3.27 -13.90 -3.21
C LEU A 40 -4.70 -13.86 -3.73
N GLN A 41 -4.95 -13.28 -4.90
CA GLN A 41 -6.28 -13.21 -5.52
C GLN A 41 -6.87 -14.61 -5.79
N LYS A 42 -6.01 -15.60 -6.11
CA LYS A 42 -6.42 -17.02 -6.22
C LYS A 42 -6.81 -17.66 -4.88
N LYS A 43 -6.16 -17.27 -3.78
CA LYS A 43 -6.38 -17.85 -2.43
C LYS A 43 -7.50 -17.14 -1.66
N ASN A 44 -7.57 -15.82 -1.76
CA ASN A 44 -8.54 -14.96 -1.10
C ASN A 44 -9.01 -13.91 -2.13
N PRO A 45 -10.19 -14.09 -2.73
CA PRO A 45 -10.63 -13.29 -3.86
C PRO A 45 -10.89 -11.84 -3.43
N LYS A 46 -9.94 -10.96 -3.77
CA LYS A 46 -10.09 -9.49 -3.79
C LYS A 46 -9.68 -8.95 -5.15
N LYS A 47 -10.15 -7.74 -5.48
CA LYS A 47 -9.77 -7.08 -6.73
C LYS A 47 -8.31 -6.62 -6.67
N ILE A 48 -7.62 -6.63 -7.80
CA ILE A 48 -6.29 -6.05 -7.93
C ILE A 48 -6.47 -4.58 -8.37
N LEU A 49 -5.93 -3.64 -7.60
CA LEU A 49 -5.87 -2.24 -8.01
C LEU A 49 -4.51 -2.01 -8.66
N VAL A 50 -4.49 -1.76 -9.96
CA VAL A 50 -3.24 -1.53 -10.70
C VAL A 50 -3.03 -0.03 -10.83
N ASP A 51 -1.99 0.47 -10.19
CA ASP A 51 -1.50 1.83 -10.40
C ASP A 51 -0.37 1.82 -11.43
N VAL A 52 -0.68 2.30 -12.63
CA VAL A 52 0.24 2.34 -13.76
C VAL A 52 1.02 3.65 -13.72
N TYR A 53 2.35 3.57 -13.69
CA TYR A 53 3.21 4.75 -13.55
C TYR A 53 4.46 4.66 -14.43
N THR A 54 5.24 5.75 -14.45
CA THR A 54 6.63 5.77 -14.92
C THR A 54 7.50 6.54 -13.93
N ASN A 55 8.81 6.28 -13.92
CA ASN A 55 9.74 6.91 -12.98
C ASN A 55 9.79 8.46 -13.10
N TRP A 56 9.50 8.98 -14.29
CA TRP A 56 9.49 10.40 -14.61
C TRP A 56 8.10 11.04 -14.46
N CYS A 57 7.04 10.26 -14.23
CA CYS A 57 5.68 10.78 -14.09
C CYS A 57 5.50 11.63 -12.82
N GLY A 58 5.45 12.96 -12.99
CA GLY A 58 5.25 13.91 -11.88
C GLY A 58 3.88 13.78 -11.20
N TRP A 59 2.82 13.53 -11.97
CA TRP A 59 1.46 13.36 -11.44
C TRP A 59 1.32 12.08 -10.61
N CYS A 60 1.98 10.99 -11.01
CA CYS A 60 2.02 9.74 -10.27
C CYS A 60 2.66 9.96 -8.88
N LYS A 61 3.78 10.68 -8.82
CA LYS A 61 4.43 11.05 -7.54
C LYS A 61 3.55 11.96 -6.68
N LYS A 62 2.73 12.84 -7.29
CA LYS A 62 1.78 13.68 -6.56
C LYS A 62 0.62 12.87 -5.99
N MET A 63 0.13 11.87 -6.73
CA MET A 63 -0.89 10.94 -6.25
C MET A 63 -0.36 10.10 -5.07
N ASP A 64 0.89 9.64 -5.14
CA ASP A 64 1.55 8.88 -4.06
C ASP A 64 1.63 9.67 -2.76
N LYS A 65 2.01 10.94 -2.84
CA LYS A 65 2.11 11.84 -1.68
C LYS A 65 0.76 12.40 -1.23
N GLY A 66 -0.28 12.25 -2.06
CA GLY A 66 -1.63 12.74 -1.82
C GLY A 66 -2.57 11.59 -1.51
N ALA A 67 -3.31 11.16 -2.53
CA ALA A 67 -4.36 10.15 -2.40
C ALA A 67 -3.90 8.86 -1.71
N PHE A 68 -2.72 8.31 -2.05
CA PHE A 68 -2.27 7.07 -1.44
C PHE A 68 -1.61 7.21 -0.06
N ALA A 69 -1.35 8.45 0.37
CA ALA A 69 -0.95 8.79 1.73
C ALA A 69 -2.14 9.17 2.62
N ASP A 70 -3.34 9.39 2.04
CA ASP A 70 -4.55 9.67 2.78
C ASP A 70 -5.02 8.43 3.56
N PRO A 71 -5.13 8.48 4.91
CA PRO A 71 -5.50 7.32 5.72
C PRO A 71 -6.85 6.69 5.36
N ALA A 72 -7.83 7.49 4.92
CA ALA A 72 -9.14 6.97 4.52
C ALA A 72 -9.04 6.17 3.22
N VAL A 73 -8.24 6.66 2.26
CA VAL A 73 -7.95 5.95 1.02
C VAL A 73 -7.15 4.68 1.30
N THR A 74 -6.07 4.78 2.09
CA THR A 74 -5.25 3.62 2.49
C THR A 74 -6.10 2.54 3.16
N ALA A 75 -6.98 2.92 4.08
CA ALA A 75 -7.88 1.98 4.75
C ALA A 75 -8.86 1.32 3.76
N TYR A 76 -9.44 2.10 2.85
CA TYR A 76 -10.37 1.58 1.84
C TYR A 76 -9.66 0.61 0.88
N VAL A 77 -8.51 1.02 0.32
CA VAL A 77 -7.74 0.21 -0.63
C VAL A 77 -7.27 -1.07 0.04
N SER A 78 -6.69 -0.99 1.24
CA SER A 78 -6.17 -2.17 1.96
C SER A 78 -7.28 -3.16 2.33
N LYS A 79 -8.50 -2.67 2.56
CA LYS A 79 -9.65 -3.52 2.87
C LYS A 79 -10.10 -4.33 1.65
N TYR A 80 -10.27 -3.66 0.51
CA TYR A 80 -10.99 -4.22 -0.64
C TYR A 80 -10.11 -4.68 -1.80
N PHE A 81 -8.83 -4.30 -1.82
CA PHE A 81 -7.94 -4.52 -2.96
C PHE A 81 -6.59 -5.12 -2.58
N TYR A 82 -5.93 -5.72 -3.57
CA TYR A 82 -4.49 -5.92 -3.62
C TYR A 82 -3.88 -4.84 -4.52
N PRO A 83 -3.35 -3.73 -3.96
CA PRO A 83 -2.75 -2.67 -4.76
C PRO A 83 -1.37 -3.09 -5.29
N VAL A 84 -1.13 -2.83 -6.58
CA VAL A 84 0.12 -3.13 -7.29
C VAL A 84 0.58 -1.91 -8.04
N LYS A 85 1.89 -1.61 -7.95
CA LYS A 85 2.57 -0.63 -8.79
C LYS A 85 3.06 -1.33 -10.06
N LEU A 86 2.62 -0.86 -11.21
CA LEU A 86 3.05 -1.40 -12.50
C LEU A 86 3.75 -0.29 -13.31
N ASN A 87 5.04 -0.46 -13.58
CA ASN A 87 5.77 0.51 -14.41
C ASN A 87 5.46 0.24 -15.88
N ALA A 88 4.94 1.23 -16.59
CA ALA A 88 4.56 1.12 -18.01
C ALA A 88 5.77 0.98 -18.96
N GLU A 89 6.98 1.30 -18.48
CA GLU A 89 8.23 1.18 -19.26
C GLU A 89 9.07 -0.04 -18.88
N GLN A 90 8.55 -0.90 -18.00
CA GLN A 90 9.21 -2.15 -17.64
C GLN A 90 9.24 -3.09 -18.85
N ARG A 91 10.25 -3.95 -18.93
CA ARG A 91 10.44 -4.87 -20.08
C ARG A 91 10.33 -6.34 -19.66
N GLU A 92 10.16 -6.57 -18.37
CA GLU A 92 9.91 -7.86 -17.78
C GLU A 92 8.55 -8.38 -18.25
N ALA A 93 8.50 -9.70 -18.47
CA ALA A 93 7.28 -10.37 -18.87
C ALA A 93 6.23 -10.32 -17.75
N ILE A 94 4.98 -10.07 -18.12
CA ILE A 94 3.86 -10.03 -17.18
C ILE A 94 3.13 -11.36 -17.27
N LYS A 95 3.07 -12.10 -16.15
CA LYS A 95 2.38 -13.40 -16.10
C LYS A 95 0.98 -13.21 -15.54
N PHE A 96 -0.04 -13.53 -16.33
CA PHE A 96 -1.43 -13.41 -15.87
C PHE A 96 -2.31 -14.49 -16.48
N ASN A 97 -3.13 -15.12 -15.64
CA ASN A 97 -4.09 -16.14 -16.06
C ASN A 97 -3.52 -17.32 -16.89
N GLY A 98 -2.25 -17.68 -16.66
CA GLY A 98 -1.58 -18.75 -17.43
C GLY A 98 -0.97 -18.28 -18.75
N GLU A 99 -1.18 -17.02 -19.12
CA GLU A 99 -0.53 -16.35 -20.23
C GLU A 99 0.71 -15.59 -19.73
N ASN A 100 1.66 -15.41 -20.63
CA ASN A 100 2.90 -14.69 -20.41
C ASN A 100 3.00 -13.62 -21.48
N PHE A 101 2.81 -12.37 -21.08
CA PHE A 101 2.85 -11.21 -21.97
C PHE A 101 4.29 -10.72 -22.04
N GLU A 102 4.94 -10.96 -23.17
CA GLU A 102 6.34 -10.61 -23.39
C GLU A 102 6.45 -9.20 -23.96
N TYR A 103 7.52 -8.49 -23.60
CA TYR A 103 7.75 -7.16 -24.16
C TYR A 103 8.19 -7.26 -25.63
N VAL A 104 7.41 -6.64 -26.51
CA VAL A 104 7.69 -6.50 -27.94
C VAL A 104 8.00 -5.03 -28.23
N SER A 105 9.23 -4.74 -28.67
CA SER A 105 9.63 -3.38 -29.04
C SER A 105 8.99 -2.93 -30.36
N ASN A 106 8.66 -1.65 -30.45
CA ASN A 106 8.18 -1.03 -31.68
C ASN A 106 9.33 -0.84 -32.70
N ASP A 107 9.02 -0.87 -33.99
CA ASP A 107 10.00 -0.71 -35.10
C ASP A 107 10.81 0.58 -35.03
N ASN A 108 10.25 1.64 -34.43
CA ASN A 108 10.90 2.94 -34.28
C ASN A 108 11.80 3.05 -33.04
N GLY A 109 11.98 1.97 -32.28
CA GLY A 109 12.77 1.94 -31.05
C GLY A 109 12.21 2.78 -29.89
N ARG A 110 10.98 3.32 -30.04
CA ARG A 110 10.31 4.14 -29.03
C ARG A 110 9.14 3.36 -28.44
N GLY A 111 9.39 2.75 -27.29
CA GLY A 111 8.41 1.97 -26.55
C GLY A 111 8.19 0.57 -27.12
N GLY A 112 7.09 -0.04 -26.66
CA GLY A 112 6.72 -1.41 -26.97
C GLY A 112 5.35 -1.74 -26.39
N VAL A 113 4.92 -2.96 -26.62
CA VAL A 113 3.70 -3.53 -26.03
C VAL A 113 4.03 -4.85 -25.36
N HIS A 114 3.31 -5.19 -24.30
CA HIS A 114 3.30 -6.54 -23.75
C HIS A 114 2.20 -7.33 -24.45
N SER A 115 2.57 -8.38 -25.21
CA SER A 115 1.65 -9.21 -25.99
C SER A 115 1.93 -10.69 -25.85
#